data_AF-A0A1V9YHL5-F1
#
_entry.id   AF-A0A1V9YHL5-F1
#
_cell.length_a   1.000
_cell.length_b   1.000
_cell.length_c   1.000
_cell.angle_alpha   90.00
_cell.angle_beta   90.00
_cell.angle_gamma   90.00
#
_symmetry.space_group_name_H-M   'P 1'
#
loop_
_entity.id
_entity.type
_entity.pdbx_description
1 polymer ?
#
loop_
_entity_poly.entity_id
_entity_poly.type
_entity_poly.pdbx_seq_one_letter_code
_entity_poly.pdbx_strand_id
1 'polypeptide(L)'
;MAVVDQHVPFYKLPTGLPAPGEACGCIKPGDILIGINNVDVRSYPFEAIVERLRNLEHGSTMLEFRSPAYLPLVEVSMASDEDDCAKLKRLEKRNLWLEQELCRERKCRALVDKKVDMYKEEVLRLSQENVELRVETARSKNLVRSKDEFIARTHLLL
;
A
#
# COMPACT_ATOMS: atom_id res chain seq x y z
N MET A 1 -1.46 -16.16 -17.30
CA MET A 1 -2.88 -15.77 -17.17
C MET A 1 -3.24 -14.82 -18.31
N ALA A 2 -4.27 -15.14 -19.08
CA ALA A 2 -4.75 -14.30 -20.18
C ALA A 2 -6.03 -13.57 -19.77
N VAL A 3 -6.05 -12.25 -19.93
CA VAL A 3 -7.15 -11.36 -19.54
C VAL A 3 -7.53 -10.52 -20.75
N VAL A 4 -8.82 -10.28 -20.94
CA VAL A 4 -9.32 -9.36 -21.97
C VAL A 4 -8.94 -7.93 -21.57
N ASP A 5 -8.22 -7.22 -22.43
CA ASP A 5 -7.76 -5.86 -22.15
C ASP A 5 -8.94 -4.91 -21.92
N GLN A 6 -8.85 -4.08 -20.86
CA GLN A 6 -9.88 -3.10 -20.49
C GLN A 6 -9.77 -1.77 -21.24
N HIS A 7 -8.60 -1.50 -21.83
CA HIS A 7 -8.25 -0.21 -22.41
C HIS A 7 -8.31 -0.22 -23.93
N VAL A 8 -8.41 -1.39 -24.54
CA VAL A 8 -8.38 -1.57 -25.99
C VAL A 8 -9.76 -2.07 -26.46
N PRO A 9 -10.44 -1.35 -27.37
CA PRO A 9 -11.68 -1.84 -27.95
C PRO A 9 -11.42 -3.10 -28.78
N PHE A 10 -12.44 -3.94 -28.93
CA PHE A 10 -12.35 -5.10 -29.83
C PHE A 10 -11.95 -4.65 -31.23
N TYR A 11 -10.98 -5.35 -31.82
CA TYR A 11 -10.54 -5.09 -33.18
C TYR A 11 -11.67 -5.42 -34.16
N LYS A 12 -11.91 -4.51 -35.10
CA LYS A 12 -12.82 -4.75 -36.23
C LYS A 12 -12.07 -5.46 -37.34
N LEU A 13 -12.76 -6.35 -38.04
CA LEU A 13 -12.21 -7.00 -39.23
C LEU A 13 -11.96 -5.96 -40.34
N PRO A 14 -11.07 -6.22 -41.31
CA PRO A 14 -10.85 -5.34 -42.47
C PRO A 14 -12.13 -5.02 -43.26
N THR A 15 -13.15 -5.86 -43.12
CA THR A 15 -14.50 -5.72 -43.70
C THR A 15 -15.41 -4.77 -42.90
N GLY A 16 -14.97 -4.27 -41.75
CA GLY A 16 -15.76 -3.44 -40.83
C GLY A 16 -16.71 -4.21 -39.91
N LEU A 17 -16.79 -5.54 -40.05
CA LEU A 17 -17.62 -6.41 -39.23
C LEU A 17 -16.99 -6.67 -37.84
N PRO A 18 -17.82 -6.93 -36.81
CA PRO A 18 -17.33 -7.29 -35.49
C PRO A 18 -16.53 -8.58 -35.55
N ALA A 19 -15.44 -8.67 -34.79
CA ALA A 19 -14.69 -9.91 -34.65
C ALA A 19 -15.55 -10.98 -33.94
N PRO A 20 -15.28 -12.28 -34.12
CA PRO A 20 -16.09 -13.35 -33.51
C PRO A 20 -16.28 -13.22 -31.99
N GLY A 21 -15.26 -12.71 -31.28
CA GLY A 21 -15.34 -12.43 -29.85
C GLY A 21 -16.24 -11.26 -29.48
N GLU A 22 -16.36 -10.25 -30.34
CA GLU A 22 -17.31 -9.14 -30.15
C GLU A 22 -18.73 -9.58 -30.56
N ALA A 23 -18.86 -10.31 -31.67
CA ALA A 23 -20.13 -10.81 -32.19
C ALA A 23 -20.85 -11.77 -31.23
N CYS A 24 -20.11 -12.48 -30.37
CA CYS A 24 -20.72 -13.37 -29.39
C CYS A 24 -21.44 -12.62 -28.25
N GLY A 25 -21.07 -11.37 -27.98
CA GLY A 25 -21.66 -10.56 -26.89
C GLY A 25 -21.44 -11.08 -25.46
N CYS A 26 -20.80 -12.24 -25.30
CA CYS A 26 -20.59 -12.88 -24.00
C CYS A 26 -19.29 -12.44 -23.31
N ILE A 27 -18.31 -11.94 -24.07
CA ILE A 27 -16.98 -11.59 -23.56
C ILE A 27 -16.95 -10.10 -23.22
N LYS A 28 -16.52 -9.76 -22.00
CA LYS A 28 -16.36 -8.40 -21.53
C LYS A 28 -14.89 -8.05 -21.29
N PRO A 29 -14.51 -6.76 -21.45
CA PRO A 29 -13.21 -6.29 -21.02
C PRO A 29 -12.97 -6.62 -19.54
N GLY A 30 -11.80 -7.18 -19.23
CA GLY A 30 -11.45 -7.66 -17.89
C GLY A 30 -11.76 -9.14 -17.64
N ASP A 31 -12.54 -9.82 -18.49
CA ASP A 31 -12.77 -11.26 -18.33
C ASP A 31 -11.47 -12.08 -18.42
N ILE A 32 -11.39 -13.14 -17.63
CA ILE A 32 -10.21 -14.01 -17.54
C ILE A 32 -10.49 -15.28 -18.31
N LEU A 33 -9.63 -15.63 -19.28
CA LEU A 33 -9.72 -16.90 -19.99
C LEU A 33 -9.34 -18.04 -19.05
N ILE A 34 -10.27 -18.97 -18.84
CA ILE A 34 -10.11 -20.13 -17.96
C ILE A 34 -9.93 -21.44 -18.74
N GLY A 35 -10.52 -21.55 -19.93
CA GLY A 35 -10.49 -22.80 -20.68
C GLY A 35 -10.56 -22.62 -22.20
N ILE A 36 -9.95 -23.56 -22.93
CA ILE A 36 -10.00 -23.66 -24.38
C ILE A 36 -10.35 -25.11 -24.74
N ASN A 37 -11.48 -25.33 -25.42
CA ASN A 37 -11.97 -26.66 -25.82
C ASN A 37 -11.97 -27.68 -24.65
N ASN A 38 -12.53 -27.29 -23.50
CA ASN A 38 -12.56 -28.07 -22.24
C ASN A 38 -11.19 -28.33 -21.58
N VAL A 39 -10.13 -27.66 -22.02
CA VAL A 39 -8.81 -27.73 -21.38
C VAL A 39 -8.61 -26.48 -20.52
N ASP A 40 -8.38 -26.68 -19.23
CA ASP A 40 -8.03 -25.60 -18.30
C ASP A 40 -6.67 -24.99 -18.68
N VAL A 41 -6.66 -23.66 -18.91
CA VAL A 41 -5.47 -22.92 -19.33
C VAL A 41 -4.92 -22.00 -18.23
N ARG A 42 -5.48 -22.03 -17.01
CA ARG A 42 -5.09 -21.11 -15.92
C ARG A 42 -3.62 -21.21 -15.52
N SER A 43 -3.04 -22.40 -15.60
CA SER A 43 -1.64 -22.68 -15.26
C SER A 43 -0.64 -22.36 -16.37
N TYR A 44 -1.11 -22.04 -17.58
CA TYR A 44 -0.23 -21.81 -18.72
C TYR A 44 0.30 -20.37 -18.75
N PRO A 45 1.56 -20.17 -19.20
CA PRO A 45 2.09 -18.84 -19.45
C PRO A 45 1.35 -18.18 -20.61
N PHE A 46 1.28 -16.84 -20.60
CA PHE A 46 0.52 -16.06 -21.59
C PHE A 46 0.91 -16.40 -23.03
N GLU A 47 2.21 -16.48 -23.33
CA GLU A 47 2.72 -16.81 -24.66
C GLU A 47 2.22 -18.18 -25.15
N ALA A 48 2.21 -19.20 -24.28
CA ALA A 48 1.71 -20.52 -24.64
C ALA A 48 0.20 -20.53 -24.90
N ILE A 49 -0.56 -19.69 -24.19
CA ILE A 49 -2.00 -19.51 -24.43
C ILE A 49 -2.23 -18.87 -25.80
N VAL A 50 -1.47 -17.82 -26.14
CA VAL A 50 -1.56 -17.13 -27.44
C VAL A 50 -1.17 -18.05 -28.59
N GLU A 51 -0.08 -18.79 -28.45
CA GLU A 51 0.36 -19.76 -29.46
C GLU A 51 -0.69 -20.85 -29.67
N ARG A 52 -1.28 -21.34 -28.58
CA ARG A 52 -2.38 -22.31 -28.65
C ARG A 52 -3.60 -21.74 -29.35
N LEU A 53 -3.99 -20.49 -29.08
CA LEU A 53 -5.09 -19.80 -29.77
C LEU A 53 -4.81 -19.62 -31.27
N ARG A 54 -3.56 -19.33 -31.66
CA ARG A 54 -3.16 -19.19 -33.08
C ARG A 54 -3.17 -20.52 -33.83
N ASN A 55 -2.84 -21.61 -33.13
CA ASN A 55 -2.77 -22.96 -33.69
C ASN A 55 -4.10 -23.72 -33.62
N LEU A 56 -5.21 -23.06 -33.24
CA LEU A 56 -6.52 -23.67 -33.28
C LEU A 56 -6.93 -23.98 -34.72
N GLU A 57 -7.53 -25.16 -34.91
CA GLU A 57 -8.10 -25.53 -36.20
C GLU A 57 -9.19 -24.52 -36.60
N HIS A 58 -9.21 -24.19 -37.89
CA HIS A 58 -10.20 -23.27 -38.46
C HIS A 58 -11.59 -23.92 -38.35
N GLY A 59 -12.36 -23.54 -37.33
CA GLY A 59 -13.64 -24.18 -37.01
C GLY A 59 -14.26 -23.67 -35.70
N SER A 60 -15.23 -24.42 -35.18
CA SER A 60 -15.91 -24.09 -33.92
C SER A 60 -14.99 -24.34 -32.72
N THR A 61 -14.49 -23.28 -32.10
CA THR A 61 -13.71 -23.34 -30.84
C THR A 61 -14.57 -22.88 -29.68
N MET A 62 -14.52 -23.60 -28.56
CA MET A 62 -15.14 -23.20 -27.30
C MET A 62 -14.11 -22.52 -26.40
N LEU A 63 -14.39 -21.27 -26.01
CA LEU A 63 -13.58 -20.52 -25.06
C LEU A 63 -14.39 -20.26 -23.80
N GLU A 64 -13.83 -20.59 -22.65
CA GLU A 64 -14.47 -20.37 -21.37
C GLU A 64 -13.83 -19.17 -20.67
N PHE A 65 -14.66 -18.21 -20.30
CA PHE A 65 -14.26 -17.01 -19.59
C PHE A 65 -14.91 -16.95 -18.22
N ARG A 66 -14.16 -16.39 -17.26
CA ARG A 66 -14.67 -16.05 -15.95
C ARG A 66 -14.56 -14.55 -15.78
N SER A 67 -15.68 -13.89 -15.52
CA SER A 67 -15.63 -12.50 -15.10
C SER A 67 -14.90 -12.39 -13.78
N PRO A 68 -13.88 -11.53 -13.67
CA PRO A 68 -13.29 -11.21 -12.38
C PRO A 68 -14.42 -10.80 -11.43
N ALA A 69 -14.32 -11.19 -10.16
CA ALA A 69 -15.26 -10.81 -9.13
C ALA A 69 -15.15 -9.32 -8.78
N TYR A 70 -15.15 -8.45 -9.79
CA TYR A 70 -15.60 -7.09 -9.60
C TYR A 70 -17.10 -7.20 -9.37
N LEU A 71 -17.54 -6.71 -8.22
CA LEU A 71 -18.94 -6.40 -7.99
C LEU A 71 -19.47 -5.81 -9.31
N PRO A 72 -20.51 -6.39 -9.92
CA PRO A 72 -21.16 -5.73 -11.03
C PRO A 72 -21.41 -4.30 -10.57
N LEU A 73 -21.20 -3.31 -11.44
CA LEU A 73 -21.95 -2.07 -11.30
C LEU A 73 -23.41 -2.50 -11.41
N VAL A 74 -23.99 -2.89 -10.27
CA VAL A 74 -25.37 -3.35 -10.18
C VAL A 74 -26.17 -2.16 -10.66
N GLU A 75 -26.78 -2.28 -11.83
CA GLU A 75 -27.99 -1.50 -12.10
C GLU A 75 -28.97 -1.92 -11.01
N VAL A 76 -29.04 -1.11 -9.96
CA VAL A 76 -29.92 -1.34 -8.82
C VAL A 76 -31.34 -1.29 -9.37
N SER A 77 -31.88 -2.46 -9.66
CA SER A 77 -33.31 -2.63 -9.79
C SER A 77 -33.88 -2.25 -8.43
N MET A 78 -34.60 -1.13 -8.35
CA MET A 78 -35.25 -0.64 -7.14
C MET A 78 -36.46 -1.50 -6.74
N ALA A 79 -36.31 -2.82 -6.80
CA ALA A 79 -37.26 -3.78 -6.26
C ALA A 79 -36.80 -4.11 -4.83
N SER A 80 -37.62 -3.70 -3.89
CA SER A 80 -37.45 -3.69 -2.45
C SER A 80 -37.01 -5.01 -1.81
N ASP A 81 -35.89 -4.97 -1.10
CA ASP A 81 -35.68 -5.76 0.12
C ASP A 81 -35.49 -4.77 1.28
N GLU A 82 -36.52 -4.57 2.11
CA GLU A 82 -36.48 -3.74 3.34
C GLU A 82 -35.26 -4.07 4.23
N ASP A 83 -34.78 -5.32 4.17
CA ASP A 83 -33.63 -5.81 4.92
C ASP A 83 -32.29 -5.18 4.45
N ASP A 84 -32.14 -4.90 3.16
CA ASP A 84 -30.94 -4.26 2.62
C ASP A 84 -30.85 -2.78 3.00
N CYS A 85 -31.99 -2.08 3.04
CA CYS A 85 -32.05 -0.71 3.53
C CYS A 85 -31.66 -0.62 5.02
N ALA A 86 -32.13 -1.56 5.85
CA ALA A 86 -31.76 -1.64 7.25
C ALA A 86 -30.27 -1.96 7.44
N LYS A 87 -29.72 -2.87 6.63
CA LYS A 87 -28.31 -3.25 6.63
C LYS A 87 -27.40 -2.09 6.21
N LEU A 88 -27.77 -1.36 5.16
CA LEU A 88 -27.06 -0.16 4.71
C LEU A 88 -27.01 0.90 5.82
N LYS A 89 -28.15 1.21 6.45
CA LYS A 89 -28.20 2.16 7.58
C LYS A 89 -27.31 1.74 8.75
N ARG A 90 -27.19 0.44 9.05
CA ARG A 90 -26.27 -0.07 10.09
C ARG A 90 -24.81 0.14 9.69
N LEU A 91 -24.46 -0.14 8.42
CA LEU A 91 -23.11 0.04 7.90
C LEU A 91 -22.71 1.52 7.85
N GLU A 92 -23.62 2.41 7.43
CA GLU A 92 -23.40 3.86 7.45
C GLU A 92 -23.12 4.37 8.87
N LYS A 93 -23.94 3.97 9.85
CA LYS A 93 -23.69 4.29 11.26
C LYS A 93 -22.34 3.75 11.75
N ARG A 94 -21.98 2.53 11.33
CA ARG A 94 -20.70 1.92 11.70
C ARG A 94 -19.52 2.67 11.07
N ASN A 95 -19.62 3.06 9.81
CA ASN A 95 -18.60 3.85 9.12
C ASN A 95 -18.42 5.22 9.77
N LEU A 96 -19.51 5.92 10.06
CA LEU A 96 -19.45 7.22 10.75
C LEU A 96 -18.75 7.09 12.12
N TRP A 97 -19.07 6.04 12.88
CA TRP A 97 -18.40 5.77 14.15
C TRP A 97 -16.89 5.48 13.96
N LEU A 98 -16.52 4.69 12.96
CA LEU A 98 -15.12 4.38 12.65
C LEU A 98 -14.35 5.62 12.22
N GLU A 99 -14.95 6.51 11.44
CA GLU A 99 -14.36 7.78 11.04
C GLU A 99 -14.09 8.70 12.25
N GLN A 100 -15.03 8.75 13.20
CA GLN A 100 -14.86 9.50 14.45
C GLN A 100 -13.73 8.93 15.31
N GLU A 101 -13.68 7.60 15.48
CA GLU A 101 -12.60 6.95 16.24
C GLU A 101 -11.24 7.14 15.56
N LEU A 102 -11.17 7.05 14.23
CA LEU A 102 -9.94 7.32 13.49
C LEU A 102 -9.49 8.78 13.68
N CYS A 103 -10.42 9.73 13.68
CA CYS A 103 -10.12 11.14 13.95
C CYS A 103 -9.58 11.32 15.37
N ARG A 104 -10.18 10.67 16.37
CA ARG A 104 -9.71 10.68 17.76
C ARG A 104 -8.30 10.08 17.86
N GLU A 105 -8.07 8.92 17.26
CA GLU A 105 -6.80 8.21 17.28
C GLU A 105 -5.68 9.06 16.64
N ARG A 106 -5.96 9.70 15.50
CA ARG A 106 -5.01 10.62 14.84
C ARG A 106 -4.63 11.80 15.75
N LYS A 107 -5.59 12.39 16.47
CA LYS A 107 -5.32 13.46 17.44
C LYS A 107 -4.45 12.97 18.59
N CYS A 108 -4.77 11.80 19.17
CA CYS A 108 -3.99 11.19 20.23
C CYS A 108 -2.55 10.92 19.77
N ARG A 109 -2.38 10.37 18.57
CA ARG A 109 -1.06 10.11 17.98
C ARG A 109 -0.24 11.37 17.80
N ALA A 110 -0.83 12.44 17.27
CA ALA A 110 -0.14 13.73 17.12
C ALA A 110 0.37 14.30 18.46
N LEU A 111 -0.39 14.12 19.55
CA LEU A 111 0.05 14.52 20.89
C LEU A 111 1.24 13.69 21.38
N VAL A 112 1.23 12.38 21.12
CA VAL A 112 2.34 11.48 21.46
C VAL A 112 3.59 11.83 20.66
N ASP A 113 3.45 12.05 19.35
CA ASP A 113 4.57 12.42 18.47
C ASP A 113 5.20 13.75 18.95
N LYS A 114 4.38 14.77 19.24
CA LYS A 114 4.85 16.03 19.82
C LYS A 114 5.56 15.84 21.16
N LYS A 115 5.02 14.97 22.03
CA LYS A 115 5.63 14.64 23.32
C LYS A 115 7.01 14.01 23.12
N VAL A 116 7.12 13.05 22.20
CA VAL A 116 8.37 12.38 21.87
C VAL A 116 9.42 13.38 21.36
N ASP A 117 9.03 14.30 20.49
CA ASP A 117 9.96 15.29 19.94
C ASP A 117 10.47 16.25 21.02
N MET A 118 9.61 16.74 21.91
CA MET A 118 10.04 17.55 23.06
C MET A 118 11.03 16.80 23.96
N TYR A 119 10.81 15.50 24.22
CA TYR A 119 11.76 14.71 25.01
C TYR A 119 13.10 14.53 24.30
N LYS A 120 13.10 14.32 22.98
CA LYS A 120 14.34 14.21 22.21
C LYS A 120 15.15 15.50 22.26
N GLU A 121 14.50 16.64 22.05
CA GLU A 121 15.13 17.96 22.13
C GLU A 121 15.75 18.19 23.52
N GLU A 122 15.01 17.86 24.58
CA GLU A 122 15.48 18.02 25.95
C GLU A 122 16.67 17.11 26.27
N VAL A 123 16.64 15.86 25.82
CA VAL A 123 17.78 14.93 25.96
C VAL A 123 19.02 15.44 25.23
N LEU A 124 18.86 15.98 24.02
CA LEU A 124 19.97 16.56 23.27
C LEU A 124 20.54 17.79 23.98
N ARG A 125 19.68 18.68 24.50
CA ARG A 125 20.07 19.86 25.26
C ARG A 125 20.88 19.46 26.51
N LEU A 126 20.34 18.56 27.33
CA LEU A 126 21.02 18.06 28.53
C LEU A 126 22.32 17.32 28.20
N SER A 127 22.39 16.59 27.09
CA SER A 127 23.63 15.94 26.64
C SER A 127 24.70 16.98 26.33
N GLN A 128 24.34 18.04 25.61
CA GLN A 128 25.26 19.12 25.27
C GLN A 128 25.80 19.82 26.53
N GLU A 129 24.89 20.18 27.45
CA GLU A 129 25.21 20.78 28.74
C GLU A 129 26.15 19.88 29.57
N ASN A 130 25.90 18.57 29.59
CA ASN A 130 26.76 17.61 30.27
C ASN A 130 28.17 17.54 29.67
N VAL A 131 28.32 17.64 28.35
CA VAL A 131 29.65 17.67 27.71
C VAL A 131 30.39 18.94 28.13
N GLU A 132 29.73 20.10 28.08
CA GLU A 132 30.33 21.38 28.46
C GLU A 132 30.79 21.38 29.92
N LEU A 133 29.94 20.92 30.84
CA LEU A 133 30.28 20.82 32.26
C LEU A 133 31.46 19.87 32.51
N ARG A 134 31.55 18.76 31.77
CA ARG A 134 32.69 17.83 31.87
C ARG A 134 33.99 18.47 31.41
N VAL A 135 33.96 19.23 30.32
CA VAL A 135 35.11 19.97 29.82
C VAL A 135 35.55 21.03 30.84
N GLU A 136 34.63 21.81 31.38
CA GLU A 136 34.93 22.86 32.35
C GLU A 136 35.51 22.29 33.66
N THR A 137 34.93 21.17 34.13
CA THR A 137 35.44 20.43 35.28
C THR A 137 36.86 19.93 35.02
N ALA A 138 37.14 19.39 33.83
CA ALA A 138 38.49 18.92 33.47
C ALA A 138 39.50 20.08 33.41
N ARG A 139 39.11 21.24 32.84
CA ARG A 139 39.94 22.46 32.83
C ARG A 139 40.27 22.94 34.24
N SER A 140 39.25 23.06 35.08
CA SER A 140 39.41 23.49 36.48
C SER A 140 40.31 22.54 37.27
N LYS A 141 40.12 21.22 37.11
CA LYS A 141 40.99 20.21 37.73
C LYS A 141 42.44 20.31 37.28
N ASN A 142 42.68 20.53 35.98
CA ASN A 142 44.04 20.71 35.45
C ASN A 142 44.70 21.99 35.98
N LEU A 143 43.94 23.07 36.13
CA LEU A 143 44.45 24.33 36.69
C LEU A 143 44.87 24.15 38.14
N VAL A 144 44.05 23.47 38.95
CA VAL A 144 44.39 23.15 40.35
C VAL A 144 45.63 22.27 40.40
N ARG A 145 45.68 21.18 39.61
CA ARG A 145 46.84 20.30 39.55
C ARG A 145 48.13 21.05 39.18
N SER A 146 48.05 21.96 38.20
CA SER A 146 49.19 22.78 37.80
C SER A 146 49.65 23.74 38.90
N LYS A 147 48.73 24.31 39.69
CA LYS A 147 49.07 25.15 40.85
C LYS A 147 49.74 24.32 41.95
N ASP A 148 49.20 23.14 42.24
CA ASP A 148 49.76 22.22 43.24
C ASP A 148 51.17 21.75 42.83
N GLU A 149 51.37 21.38 41.55
CA GLU A 149 52.67 21.02 40.99
C GLU A 149 53.69 22.18 41.10
N PHE A 150 53.25 23.43 40.84
CA PHE A 150 54.10 24.61 40.99
C PHE A 150 54.55 24.80 42.44
N ILE A 151 53.60 24.77 43.39
CA ILE A 151 53.86 24.91 44.83
C ILE A 151 54.85 23.83 45.30
N ALA A 152 54.61 22.57 44.92
CA ALA A 152 55.48 21.45 45.27
C ALA A 152 56.92 21.63 44.77
N ARG A 153 57.10 22.09 43.53
CA ARG A 153 58.45 22.35 42.97
C ARG A 153 59.17 23.51 43.66
N THR A 154 58.45 24.58 44.01
CA THR A 154 59.05 25.71 44.74
C THR A 154 59.51 25.31 46.15
N HIS A 155 58.77 24.44 46.84
CA HIS A 155 59.19 23.94 48.17
C HIS A 155 60.39 23.00 48.14
N LEU A 156 60.75 22.44 46.99
CA LEU A 156 61.95 21.60 46.82
C LEU A 156 63.22 22.39 46.46
N LEU A 157 63.09 23.69 46.17
CA LEU A 157 64.18 24.58 45.74
C LEU A 157 64.62 25.59 46.81
N LEU A 158 64.01 25.54 48.01
CA LEU A 158 64.37 26.31 49.22
C LEU A 158 64.88 25.35 50.28
#